data_AF-B7L376-F1
#
_entry.id   AF-B7L376-F1
#
_cell.length_a   1.000
_cell.length_b   1.000
_cell.length_c   1.000
_cell.angle_alpha   90.00
_cell.angle_beta   90.00
_cell.angle_gamma   90.00
#
_symmetry.space_group_name_H-M   'P 1'
#
loop_
_entity.id
_entity.type
_entity.pdbx_description
1 polymer ?
#
loop_
_entity_poly.entity_id
_entity_poly.type
_entity_poly.pdbx_seq_one_letter_code
_entity_poly.pdbx_strand_id
1 'polypeptide(L)'
;MIAGGVTARWPRPPSPRRPDTCEILAGAEIAGLARHGAEPFADVALVGRRLYVAVMHALVRGFVEMGCVRRDARVRVITGSIGRMRQDLRAWLCEASGLAGGRP
;
A
#
# COMPACT_ATOMS: atom_id res chain seq x y z
N MET A 1 9.23 5.41 -13.79
CA MET A 1 9.59 4.81 -12.48
C MET A 1 9.66 5.97 -11.49
N ILE A 2 8.98 5.91 -10.34
CA ILE A 2 9.04 7.00 -9.35
C ILE A 2 10.47 7.02 -8.80
N ALA A 3 11.27 7.98 -9.24
CA ALA A 3 12.58 8.24 -8.65
C ALA A 3 12.37 8.66 -7.19
N GLY A 4 12.77 7.80 -6.25
CA GLY A 4 12.66 8.06 -4.80
C GLY A 4 12.10 6.90 -3.97
N GLY A 5 11.48 5.88 -4.58
CA GLY A 5 11.01 4.70 -3.86
C GLY A 5 10.00 5.01 -2.74
N VAL A 6 10.03 4.23 -1.66
CA VAL A 6 9.15 4.41 -0.48
C VAL A 6 9.49 5.65 0.35
N THR A 7 10.67 6.21 0.14
CA THR A 7 11.13 7.48 0.72
C THR A 7 10.86 8.68 -0.20
N ALA A 8 10.11 8.48 -1.30
CA ALA A 8 9.74 9.58 -2.18
C ALA A 8 8.76 10.52 -1.48
N ARG A 9 9.09 11.81 -1.48
CA ARG A 9 8.26 12.88 -0.96
C ARG A 9 7.11 13.20 -1.93
N TRP A 10 5.88 13.26 -1.44
CA TRP A 10 4.71 13.58 -2.24
C TRP A 10 3.69 14.47 -1.50
N PRO A 11 3.13 15.51 -2.16
CA PRO A 11 3.59 16.11 -3.42
C PRO A 11 5.04 16.62 -3.27
N ARG A 12 5.78 16.72 -4.38
CA ARG A 12 7.16 17.24 -4.29
C ARG A 12 7.14 18.68 -3.77
N PRO A 13 8.12 19.06 -2.93
CA PRO A 13 8.23 20.44 -2.48
C PRO A 13 8.34 21.36 -3.70
N PRO A 14 7.62 22.50 -3.72
CA PRO A 14 7.74 23.47 -4.79
C PRO A 14 9.13 24.14 -4.83
N SER A 15 9.93 24.01 -3.76
CA SER A 15 11.32 24.48 -3.70
C SER A 15 12.12 23.65 -2.71
N PRO A 16 13.39 23.28 -3.01
CA PRO A 16 14.28 22.55 -2.09
C PRO A 16 14.58 23.28 -0.77
N ARG A 17 14.23 24.58 -0.67
CA ARG A 17 14.56 25.45 0.47
C ARG A 17 13.35 25.77 1.37
N ARG A 18 12.14 25.28 1.06
CA ARG A 18 10.95 25.59 1.86
C ARG A 18 10.82 24.64 3.06
N PRO A 19 10.40 25.14 4.24
CA PRO A 19 10.13 24.30 5.42
C PRO A 19 9.02 23.28 5.17
N ASP A 20 9.16 22.17 5.88
CA ASP A 20 8.79 20.81 5.49
C ASP A 20 7.50 20.30 6.18
N THR A 21 6.43 21.11 6.19
CA THR A 21 5.24 20.82 7.02
C THR A 21 4.07 20.17 6.28
N CYS A 22 4.16 19.92 4.98
CA CYS A 22 3.02 19.46 4.16
C CYS A 22 3.28 18.17 3.35
N GLU A 23 4.41 17.49 3.54
CA GLU A 23 4.77 16.33 2.72
C GLU A 23 4.42 15.01 3.41
N ILE A 24 3.72 14.13 2.69
CA ILE A 24 3.41 12.78 3.18
C ILE A 24 4.46 11.84 2.62
N LEU A 25 5.19 11.16 3.51
CA LEU A 25 6.13 10.11 3.16
C LEU A 25 5.43 8.76 3.29
N ALA A 26 5.15 8.09 2.17
CA ALA A 26 4.49 6.79 2.19
C ALA A 26 5.23 5.77 3.09
N GLY A 27 6.57 5.82 3.10
CA GLY A 27 7.40 5.04 4.02
C GLY A 27 7.12 5.32 5.50
N ALA A 28 6.98 6.59 5.90
CA ALA A 28 6.71 6.94 7.29
C ALA A 28 5.31 6.47 7.74
N GLU A 29 4.30 6.66 6.89
CA GLU A 29 2.93 6.21 7.16
C GLU A 29 2.86 4.68 7.32
N ILE A 30 3.42 3.94 6.35
CA ILE A 30 3.43 2.48 6.38
C ILE A 30 4.26 1.94 7.55
N ALA A 31 5.41 2.57 7.85
CA ALA A 31 6.21 2.20 9.02
C ALA A 31 5.42 2.41 10.32
N GLY A 32 4.71 3.53 10.48
CA GLY A 32 3.86 3.77 11.65
C GLY A 32 2.78 2.71 11.81
N LEU A 33 2.07 2.37 10.73
CA LEU A 33 1.03 1.33 10.74
C LEU A 33 1.60 -0.07 11.06
N ALA A 34 2.81 -0.38 10.56
CA ALA A 34 3.48 -1.65 10.82
C ALA A 34 4.25 -1.68 12.17
N ARG A 35 4.02 -0.70 13.06
CA ARG A 35 4.77 -0.51 14.31
C ARG A 35 6.29 -0.57 14.11
N HIS A 36 6.77 0.13 13.09
CA HIS A 36 8.16 0.17 12.64
C HIS A 36 8.76 -1.23 12.39
N GLY A 37 7.96 -2.15 11.84
CA GLY A 37 8.36 -3.52 11.52
C GLY A 37 8.13 -4.54 12.63
N ALA A 38 7.64 -4.12 13.81
CA ALA A 38 7.22 -5.06 14.84
C ALA A 38 5.96 -5.84 14.42
N GLU A 39 5.10 -5.24 13.58
CA GLU A 39 3.90 -5.88 13.04
C GLU A 39 3.80 -5.69 11.53
N PRO A 40 4.59 -6.46 10.76
CA PRO A 40 4.59 -6.37 9.31
C PRO A 40 3.31 -6.92 8.69
N PHE A 41 2.86 -6.31 7.61
CA PHE A 41 1.69 -6.79 6.85
C PHE A 41 1.96 -8.16 6.23
N ALA A 42 1.04 -9.10 6.45
CA ALA A 42 1.05 -10.44 5.86
C ALA A 42 0.21 -10.57 4.58
N ASP A 43 -0.79 -9.70 4.42
CA ASP A 43 -1.71 -9.71 3.29
C ASP A 43 -1.82 -8.31 2.69
N VAL A 44 -1.67 -8.20 1.37
CA VAL A 44 -1.67 -6.93 0.64
C VAL A 44 -2.57 -7.04 -0.58
N ALA A 45 -3.53 -6.14 -0.74
CA ALA A 45 -4.33 -6.01 -1.95
C ALA A 45 -3.87 -4.82 -2.80
N LEU A 46 -3.51 -5.06 -4.06
CA LEU A 46 -3.20 -4.03 -5.04
C LEU A 46 -4.40 -3.84 -5.97
N VAL A 47 -5.09 -2.71 -5.83
CA VAL A 47 -6.34 -2.44 -6.54
C VAL A 47 -6.16 -1.33 -7.56
N GLY A 48 -6.20 -1.68 -8.84
CA GLY A 48 -6.07 -0.68 -9.89
C GLY A 48 -5.81 -1.27 -11.27
N ARG A 49 -5.50 -0.41 -12.23
CA ARG A 49 -5.14 -0.83 -13.59
C ARG A 49 -3.64 -1.08 -13.72
N ARG A 50 -3.24 -1.65 -14.86
CA ARG A 50 -1.88 -2.15 -15.14
C ARG A 50 -0.74 -1.25 -14.67
N LEU A 51 -0.76 0.05 -14.98
CA LEU A 51 0.31 0.97 -14.57
C LEU A 51 0.36 1.17 -13.05
N TYR A 52 -0.80 1.36 -12.42
CA TYR A 52 -0.90 1.49 -10.97
C TYR A 52 -0.36 0.23 -10.28
N VAL A 53 -0.81 -0.94 -10.70
CA VAL A 53 -0.37 -2.23 -10.16
C VAL A 53 1.14 -2.40 -10.31
N ALA A 54 1.71 -2.07 -11.47
CA ALA A 54 3.16 -2.15 -11.69
C ALA A 54 3.95 -1.23 -10.74
N VAL A 55 3.47 0.00 -10.53
CA VAL A 55 4.09 0.95 -9.58
C VAL A 55 3.95 0.44 -8.15
N MET A 56 2.77 -0.03 -7.75
CA MET A 56 2.54 -0.51 -6.40
C MET A 56 3.33 -1.78 -6.08
N HIS A 57 3.56 -2.67 -7.05
CA HIS A 57 4.47 -3.79 -6.86
C HIS A 57 5.90 -3.34 -6.53
N ALA A 58 6.40 -2.29 -7.19
CA ALA A 58 7.70 -1.74 -6.87
C ALA A 58 7.74 -1.14 -5.46
N LEU A 59 6.66 -0.47 -5.03
CA LEU A 59 6.54 0.04 -3.66
C LEU A 59 6.47 -1.07 -2.62
N VAL A 60 5.70 -2.15 -2.86
CA VAL A 60 5.63 -3.31 -1.98
C VAL A 60 7.00 -3.93 -1.77
N ARG A 61 7.83 -4.04 -2.82
CA ARG A 61 9.22 -4.50 -2.67
C ARG A 61 10.02 -3.60 -1.73
N GLY A 62 9.90 -2.27 -1.87
CA GLY A 62 10.53 -1.34 -0.93
C GLY A 62 10.02 -1.47 0.51
N PHE A 63 8.73 -1.76 0.72
CA PHE A 63 8.19 -2.01 2.06
C PHE A 63 8.62 -3.36 2.64
N VAL A 64 8.89 -4.36 1.80
CA VAL A 64 9.52 -5.62 2.23
C VAL A 64 10.96 -5.37 2.69
N GLU A 65 11.72 -4.57 1.94
CA GLU A 65 13.09 -4.18 2.31
C GLU A 65 13.12 -3.38 3.63
N MET A 66 12.11 -2.54 3.86
CA MET A 66 11.91 -1.79 5.12
C MET A 66 11.43 -2.65 6.29
N GLY A 67 11.08 -3.92 6.06
CA GLY A 67 10.54 -4.81 7.10
C GLY A 67 9.08 -4.49 7.49
N CYS A 68 8.38 -3.65 6.73
CA CYS A 68 6.97 -3.32 6.98
C CYS A 68 6.00 -4.32 6.33
N VAL A 69 6.45 -5.07 5.33
CA VAL A 69 5.69 -6.15 4.68
C VAL A 69 6.51 -7.42 4.80
N ARG A 70 5.87 -8.54 5.15
CA ARG A 70 6.56 -9.83 5.24
C ARG A 70 7.11 -10.26 3.87
N ARG A 71 8.24 -10.95 3.85
CA ARG A 71 8.81 -11.50 2.61
C ARG A 71 7.90 -12.51 1.92
N ASP A 72 7.11 -13.24 2.70
CA ASP A 72 6.12 -14.22 2.26
C ASP A 72 4.69 -13.67 2.21
N ALA A 73 4.53 -12.33 2.21
CA ALA A 73 3.22 -11.70 2.18
C ALA A 73 2.42 -12.09 0.94
N ARG A 74 1.12 -12.35 1.13
CA ARG A 74 0.19 -12.68 0.05
C ARG A 74 -0.23 -11.39 -0.65
N VAL A 75 0.17 -11.23 -1.91
CA VAL A 75 -0.21 -10.08 -2.72
C VAL A 75 -1.34 -10.45 -3.67
N ARG A 76 -2.55 -9.94 -3.43
CA ARG A 76 -3.71 -10.11 -4.31
C ARG A 76 -3.83 -8.90 -5.23
N VAL A 77 -3.87 -9.13 -6.54
CA VAL A 77 -4.08 -8.07 -7.53
C VAL A 77 -5.56 -8.05 -7.95
N ILE A 78 -6.21 -6.89 -7.82
CA ILE A 78 -7.62 -6.68 -8.17
C ILE A 78 -7.67 -5.65 -9.30
N THR A 79 -8.18 -6.05 -10.46
CA THR A 79 -8.27 -5.19 -11.65
C THR A 79 -9.65 -5.31 -12.29
N GLY A 80 -10.12 -4.25 -12.97
CA GLY A 80 -11.40 -4.27 -13.67
C GLY A 80 -12.00 -2.88 -13.84
N SER A 81 -13.31 -2.82 -14.05
CA SER A 81 -14.07 -1.57 -13.93
C SER A 81 -14.08 -1.11 -12.47
N ILE A 82 -14.26 0.20 -12.24
CA ILE A 82 -14.21 0.76 -10.87
C ILE A 82 -15.25 0.12 -9.93
N GLY A 83 -16.44 -0.20 -10.44
CA GLY A 83 -17.47 -0.90 -9.68
C GLY A 83 -17.04 -2.30 -9.27
N ARG A 84 -16.43 -3.05 -10.20
CA ARG A 84 -15.93 -4.40 -9.92
C ARG A 84 -14.76 -4.40 -8.94
N MET A 85 -13.81 -3.49 -9.12
CA MET A 85 -12.67 -3.34 -8.21
C MET A 85 -13.11 -3.02 -6.77
N ARG A 86 -14.13 -2.17 -6.59
CA ARG A 86 -14.70 -1.87 -5.26
C ARG A 86 -15.39 -3.09 -4.64
N GLN A 87 -16.15 -3.84 -5.44
CA GLN A 87 -16.81 -5.05 -4.98
C GLN A 87 -15.80 -6.12 -4.53
N ASP A 88 -14.79 -6.39 -5.35
CA ASP A 88 -13.78 -7.40 -5.06
C ASP A 88 -12.88 -6.99 -3.88
N LEU A 89 -12.54 -5.70 -3.77
CA LEU A 89 -11.83 -5.18 -2.58
C LEU A 89 -12.66 -5.34 -1.31
N ARG A 90 -13.97 -5.06 -1.36
CA ARG A 90 -14.88 -5.26 -0.22
C ARG A 90 -14.93 -6.72 0.17
N ALA A 91 -15.06 -7.64 -0.79
CA ALA A 91 -15.04 -9.07 -0.52
C ALA A 91 -13.73 -9.49 0.18
N TRP A 92 -12.59 -9.05 -0.33
CA TRP A 92 -11.28 -9.32 0.30
C TRP A 92 -11.18 -8.77 1.73
N LEU A 93 -11.67 -7.56 1.99
CA LEU A 93 -11.71 -6.99 3.35
C LEU A 93 -12.62 -7.78 4.29
N CYS A 94 -13.80 -8.22 3.81
CA CYS A 94 -14.71 -9.05 4.61
C CYS A 94 -14.09 -10.43 4.93
N GLU A 95 -13.38 -11.04 3.98
CA GLU A 95 -12.60 -12.27 4.18
C GLU A 95 -11.52 -12.04 5.26
N ALA A 96 -10.74 -10.97 5.13
CA ALA A 96 -9.64 -10.65 6.06
C ALA A 96 -10.12 -10.34 7.48
N SER A 97 -11.26 -9.65 7.63
CA SER A 97 -11.82 -9.30 8.95
C SER A 97 -12.61 -10.44 9.61
N GLY A 98 -12.75 -11.61 8.97
CA GLY A 98 -13.62 -12.69 9.44
C GLY A 98 -15.13 -12.39 9.36
N LEU A 99 -15.50 -11.21 8.84
CA LEU A 99 -16.88 -10.76 8.68
C LEU A 99 -17.61 -11.51 7.54
N ALA A 100 -16.89 -12.23 6.69
CA ALA A 100 -17.46 -13.08 5.65
C ALA A 100 -18.23 -14.30 6.18
N GLY A 101 -18.09 -14.65 7.46
CA GLY A 101 -18.79 -15.78 8.10
C GLY A 101 -20.14 -15.44 8.74
N GLY A 102 -20.50 -14.16 8.87
CA GLY A 102 -21.79 -13.73 9.41
C GLY A 102 -22.82 -13.57 8.31
N ARG A 103 -23.57 -14.63 7.99
CA ARG A 103 -24.89 -14.46 7.34
C ARG A 103 -25.90 -14.01 8.40
N PRO A 104 -26.84 -13.09 8.09
CA PRO A 104 -28.05 -12.93 8.89
C PRO A 104 -28.89 -14.21 8.88
#